data_AF-A0A0C2FFT3-F1
#
_entry.id   AF-A0A0C2FFT3-F1
#
_cell.length_a   1.000
_cell.length_b   1.000
_cell.length_c   1.000
_cell.angle_alpha   90.00
_cell.angle_beta   90.00
_cell.angle_gamma   90.00
#
_symmetry.space_group_name_H-M   'P 1'
#
loop_
_entity.id
_entity.type
_entity.pdbx_description
1 polymer ?
#
loop_
_entity_poly.entity_id
_entity_poly.type
_entity_poly.pdbx_seq_one_letter_code
_entity_poly.pdbx_strand_id
1 'polypeptide(L)'
;MESKERVTDAVLDLIRRERNGETISRNLIRDVTDCYVELGIEEDENPDQVRSAQPNPNAKLKVYMDHFEAKFLRETENYYANEAQAFLANNPLTEYMKKVLIEAQLELFQSEFGALLEANKDDDLARMYKVSVDAA
;
A
#
# COMPACT_ATOMS: atom_id res chain seq x y z
N MET A 1 25.10 9.58 -3.39
CA MET A 1 23.70 9.98 -3.10
C MET A 1 22.78 9.64 -4.28
N GLU A 2 23.21 9.91 -5.52
CA GLU A 2 22.49 9.63 -6.79
C GLU A 2 22.02 8.17 -6.97
N SER A 3 22.77 7.19 -6.47
CA SER A 3 22.35 5.78 -6.57
C SER A 3 21.12 5.44 -5.72
N LYS A 4 20.89 6.13 -4.60
CA LYS A 4 19.73 5.88 -3.72
C LYS A 4 18.45 6.39 -4.39
N GLU A 5 18.50 7.60 -4.94
CA GLU A 5 17.37 8.17 -5.68
C GLU A 5 17.00 7.34 -6.90
N ARG A 6 17.98 6.88 -7.68
CA ARG A 6 17.71 6.01 -8.84
C ARG A 6 17.07 4.68 -8.46
N VAL A 7 17.45 4.12 -7.31
CA VAL A 7 16.86 2.87 -6.78
C VAL A 7 15.44 3.12 -6.30
N THR A 8 15.19 4.21 -5.56
CA THR A 8 13.83 4.61 -5.16
C THR A 8 12.95 4.80 -6.39
N ASP A 9 13.42 5.50 -7.42
CA ASP A 9 12.65 5.77 -8.64
C ASP A 9 12.29 4.49 -9.38
N ALA A 10 13.24 3.56 -9.50
CA ALA A 10 13.00 2.26 -10.10
C ALA A 10 11.97 1.45 -9.29
N VAL A 11 12.04 1.46 -7.96
CA VAL A 11 11.08 0.75 -7.11
C VAL A 11 9.68 1.37 -7.18
N LEU A 12 9.58 2.71 -7.22
CA LEU A 12 8.30 3.39 -7.37
C LEU A 12 7.66 3.13 -8.74
N ASP A 13 8.46 3.06 -9.81
CA ASP A 13 7.97 2.69 -11.13
C ASP A 13 7.50 1.23 -11.17
N LEU A 14 8.19 0.32 -10.49
CA LEU A 14 7.72 -1.05 -10.28
C LEU A 14 6.39 -1.08 -9.53
N ILE A 15 6.25 -0.35 -8.43
CA ILE A 15 4.97 -0.28 -7.69
C ILE A 15 3.85 0.27 -8.58
N ARG A 16 4.12 1.30 -9.39
CA ARG A 16 3.15 1.87 -10.32
C ARG A 16 2.71 0.83 -11.37
N ARG A 17 3.64 0.05 -11.90
CA ARG A 17 3.35 -1.04 -12.84
C ARG A 17 2.54 -2.15 -12.19
N GLU A 18 2.81 -2.50 -10.93
CA GLU A 18 2.01 -3.47 -10.18
C GLU A 18 0.55 -2.99 -10.02
N ARG A 19 0.34 -1.68 -9.74
CA ARG A 19 -0.99 -1.08 -9.65
C ARG A 19 -1.77 -1.11 -10.96
N ASN A 20 -1.08 -1.06 -12.09
CA ASN A 20 -1.69 -1.21 -13.41
C ASN A 20 -1.96 -2.68 -13.79
N GLY A 21 -1.69 -3.64 -12.89
CA GLY A 21 -1.96 -5.06 -13.08
C GLY A 21 -0.76 -5.88 -13.58
N GLU A 22 0.45 -5.32 -13.63
CA GLU A 22 1.64 -6.09 -13.99
C GLU A 22 2.11 -6.97 -12.82
N THR A 23 2.53 -8.21 -13.12
CA THR A 23 3.09 -9.11 -12.10
C THR A 23 4.55 -8.76 -11.84
N ILE A 24 4.83 -8.28 -10.62
CA ILE A 24 6.17 -7.84 -10.22
C ILE A 24 6.63 -8.62 -8.99
N SER A 25 7.95 -8.81 -8.89
CA SER A 25 8.56 -9.46 -7.74
C SER A 25 8.50 -8.57 -6.50
N ARG A 26 7.48 -8.79 -5.65
CA ARG A 26 7.34 -8.12 -4.33
C ARG A 26 8.56 -8.29 -3.42
N ASN A 27 9.32 -9.37 -3.61
CA ASN A 27 10.56 -9.61 -2.89
C ASN A 27 11.60 -8.51 -3.15
N LEU A 28 11.69 -7.99 -4.39
CA LEU A 28 12.64 -6.93 -4.73
C LEU A 28 12.31 -5.62 -3.99
N ILE A 29 11.02 -5.30 -3.87
CA ILE A 29 10.57 -4.12 -3.13
C ILE A 29 10.93 -4.29 -1.65
N ARG A 30 10.66 -5.47 -1.07
CA ARG A 30 11.02 -5.81 0.30
C ARG A 30 12.52 -5.67 0.55
N ASP A 31 13.34 -6.28 -0.30
CA ASP A 31 14.80 -6.27 -0.14
C ASP A 31 15.35 -4.83 -0.18
N VAL A 32 14.81 -3.98 -1.06
CA VAL A 32 15.19 -2.57 -1.14
C VAL A 32 14.73 -1.78 0.09
N THR A 33 13.51 -2.02 0.58
CA THR A 33 13.03 -1.36 1.81
C THR A 33 13.81 -1.80 3.04
N ASP A 34 14.15 -3.08 3.14
CA ASP A 34 14.97 -3.63 4.24
C ASP A 34 16.38 -3.03 4.19
N CYS A 35 16.97 -2.89 3.00
CA CYS A 35 18.23 -2.16 2.82
C CYS A 35 18.15 -0.71 3.31
N TYR A 36 17.05 0.02 3.04
CA TYR A 36 16.88 1.40 3.52
C TYR A 36 16.81 1.50 5.05
N VAL A 37 16.20 0.51 5.70
CA VAL A 37 16.11 0.42 7.17
C VAL A 37 17.45 0.00 7.78
N GLU A 38 18.22 -0.88 7.13
CA GLU A 38 19.57 -1.26 7.58
C GLU A 38 20.61 -0.17 7.38
N LEU A 39 20.47 0.65 6.33
CA LEU A 39 21.31 1.82 6.07
C LEU A 39 21.05 2.98 7.03
N GLY A 40 19.96 2.96 7.79
CA GLY A 40 19.72 3.83 8.94
C GLY A 40 20.63 3.44 10.09
N ILE A 41 21.92 3.70 9.96
CA ILE A 41 22.88 3.46 11.04
C ILE A 41 22.68 4.58 12.09
N GLU A 42 22.64 4.17 13.35
CA GLU A 42 22.66 5.06 14.51
C GLU A 42 23.97 5.87 14.49
N GLU A 43 23.97 7.07 13.91
CA GLU A 43 25.00 8.07 14.17
C GLU A 43 24.80 8.62 15.59
N ASP A 44 25.13 7.81 16.59
CA ASP A 44 25.34 8.28 17.96
C ASP A 44 26.43 7.43 18.64
N GLU A 45 27.59 7.31 17.99
CA GLU A 45 28.84 7.08 18.72
C GLU A 45 29.46 8.44 19.11
N ASN A 46 28.77 9.16 19.99
CA ASN A 46 29.43 10.12 20.87
C ASN A 46 29.89 9.35 22.11
N PRO A 47 31.19 9.12 22.32
CA PRO A 47 31.69 8.22 23.37
C PRO A 47 31.43 8.72 24.82
N ASP A 48 30.84 9.91 25.00
CA ASP A 48 30.63 10.55 26.31
C ASP A 48 29.19 10.51 26.83
N GLN A 49 28.23 9.88 26.16
CA GLN A 49 26.86 9.78 26.68
C GLN A 49 26.57 8.42 27.32
N VAL A 50 26.38 8.48 28.63
CA VAL A 50 25.98 7.39 29.52
C VAL A 50 24.76 6.65 28.96
N ARG A 51 24.94 5.35 28.73
CA ARG A 51 23.98 4.37 28.20
C ARG A 51 22.58 4.51 28.85
N SER A 52 21.66 5.20 28.19
CA SER A 52 20.24 4.83 28.27
C SER A 52 20.06 3.60 27.37
N ALA A 53 19.85 2.45 27.98
CA ALA A 53 19.82 1.14 27.33
C ALA A 53 18.56 0.87 26.48
N GLN A 54 18.04 1.89 25.78
CA GLN A 54 16.95 1.72 24.82
C GLN A 54 17.42 2.23 23.45
N PRO A 55 17.62 1.32 22.47
CA PRO A 55 17.80 1.72 21.08
C PRO A 55 16.61 2.60 20.70
N ASN A 56 16.86 3.74 20.07
CA ASN A 56 15.78 4.58 19.57
C ASN A 56 15.35 4.02 18.20
N PRO A 57 14.25 3.25 18.09
CA PRO A 57 13.86 2.60 16.85
C PRO A 57 13.59 3.60 15.71
N ASN A 58 13.34 4.87 16.05
CA ASN A 58 13.08 5.93 15.08
C ASN A 58 14.36 6.41 14.36
N ALA A 59 15.54 6.23 14.94
CA ALA A 59 16.79 6.62 14.28
C ALA A 59 17.07 5.72 13.05
N LYS A 60 16.78 4.43 13.19
CA LYS A 60 16.93 3.43 12.12
C LYS A 60 15.98 3.66 10.95
N LEU A 61 14.81 4.26 11.20
CA LEU A 61 13.79 4.50 10.18
C LEU A 61 13.99 5.81 9.40
N LYS A 62 14.82 6.75 9.86
CA LYS A 62 14.96 8.06 9.23
C LYS A 62 15.30 7.99 7.74
N VAL A 63 16.25 7.14 7.36
CA VAL A 63 16.70 7.01 5.97
C VAL A 63 15.57 6.45 5.09
N TYR A 64 14.77 5.52 5.62
CA TYR A 64 13.57 5.01 4.95
C TYR A 64 12.51 6.10 4.79
N MET A 65 12.23 6.87 5.84
CA MET A 65 11.22 7.94 5.82
C MET A 65 11.58 9.02 4.78
N ASP A 66 12.83 9.46 4.79
CA ASP A 66 13.30 10.58 3.96
C ASP A 66 13.44 10.20 2.47
N HIS A 67 13.91 8.98 2.18
CA HIS A 67 14.25 8.58 0.81
C HIS A 67 13.25 7.67 0.12
N PHE A 68 12.34 7.02 0.86
CA PHE A 68 11.36 6.11 0.29
C PHE A 68 9.92 6.50 0.66
N GLU A 69 9.59 6.56 1.96
CA GLU A 69 8.20 6.73 2.42
C GLU A 69 7.56 8.02 1.93
N ALA A 70 8.24 9.17 2.11
CA ALA A 70 7.70 10.46 1.70
C ALA A 70 7.40 10.49 0.19
N LYS A 71 8.27 9.90 -0.63
CA LYS A 71 8.09 9.85 -2.08
C LYS A 71 7.01 8.85 -2.48
N PHE A 72 6.98 7.68 -1.85
CA PHE A 72 5.95 6.66 -2.04
C PHE A 72 4.56 7.19 -1.73
N LEU A 73 4.36 7.85 -0.59
CA LEU A 73 3.08 8.41 -0.19
C LEU A 73 2.61 9.47 -1.20
N ARG A 74 3.49 10.41 -1.56
CA ARG A 74 3.19 11.46 -2.54
C ARG A 74 2.81 10.90 -3.91
N GLU A 75 3.53 9.90 -4.40
CA GLU A 75 3.21 9.28 -5.70
C GLU A 75 1.95 8.43 -5.64
N THR A 76 1.68 7.81 -4.50
CA THR A 76 0.44 7.05 -4.26
C THR A 76 -0.78 7.97 -4.19
N GLU A 77 -0.68 9.07 -3.47
CA GLU A 77 -1.71 10.11 -3.42
C GLU A 77 -1.99 10.65 -4.83
N ASN A 78 -0.96 11.04 -5.57
CA ASN A 78 -1.12 11.52 -6.94
C ASN A 78 -1.72 10.46 -7.86
N TYR A 79 -1.32 9.20 -7.73
CA TYR A 79 -1.87 8.11 -8.54
C TYR A 79 -3.38 7.98 -8.32
N TYR A 80 -3.82 7.84 -7.07
CA TYR A 80 -5.23 7.68 -6.77
C TYR A 80 -6.05 8.95 -6.99
N ALA A 81 -5.48 10.14 -6.79
CA ALA A 81 -6.15 11.39 -7.13
C ALA A 81 -6.42 11.49 -8.65
N ASN A 82 -5.43 11.14 -9.47
CA ASN A 82 -5.57 11.13 -10.92
C ASN A 82 -6.52 10.02 -11.39
N GLU A 83 -6.43 8.83 -10.81
CA GLU A 83 -7.34 7.72 -11.11
C GLU A 83 -8.79 8.09 -10.77
N ALA A 84 -9.02 8.65 -9.58
CA ALA A 84 -10.33 9.13 -9.15
C ALA A 84 -10.84 10.21 -10.12
N GLN A 85 -10.02 11.20 -10.47
CA GLN A 85 -10.43 12.26 -11.40
C GLN A 85 -10.76 11.70 -12.80
N ALA A 86 -9.95 10.77 -13.32
CA ALA A 86 -10.20 10.13 -14.61
C ALA A 86 -11.47 9.27 -14.60
N PHE A 87 -11.74 8.59 -13.48
CA PHE A 87 -12.96 7.82 -13.29
C PHE A 87 -14.19 8.72 -13.19
N LEU A 88 -14.12 9.79 -12.39
CA LEU A 88 -15.20 10.77 -12.21
C LEU A 88 -15.49 11.59 -13.46
N ALA A 89 -14.53 11.74 -14.38
CA ALA A 89 -14.76 12.39 -15.67
C ALA A 89 -15.72 11.60 -16.56
N ASN A 90 -15.77 10.27 -16.40
CA ASN A 90 -16.56 9.37 -17.25
C ASN A 90 -17.69 8.66 -16.52
N ASN A 91 -17.75 8.75 -15.19
CA ASN A 91 -18.72 8.04 -14.35
C ASN A 91 -19.30 8.93 -13.26
N PRO A 92 -20.56 8.72 -12.86
CA PRO A 92 -21.14 9.38 -11.70
C PRO A 92 -20.32 9.12 -10.43
N LEU A 93 -20.18 10.13 -9.58
CA LEU A 93 -19.53 10.02 -8.27
C LEU A 93 -20.08 8.86 -7.42
N THR A 94 -21.38 8.56 -7.57
CA THR A 94 -22.03 7.43 -6.91
C THR A 94 -21.42 6.08 -7.27
N GLU A 95 -21.00 5.87 -8.53
CA GLU A 95 -20.34 4.62 -8.95
C GLU A 95 -18.91 4.53 -8.42
N TYR A 96 -18.19 5.67 -8.36
CA TYR A 96 -16.87 5.70 -7.74
C TYR A 96 -16.93 5.36 -6.24
N MET A 97 -17.89 5.94 -5.52
CA MET A 97 -18.09 5.64 -4.09
C MET A 97 -18.44 4.17 -3.86
N LYS A 98 -19.29 3.57 -4.71
CA LYS A 98 -19.61 2.14 -4.64
C LYS A 98 -18.36 1.29 -4.85
N LYS A 99 -17.59 1.56 -5.91
CA LYS A 99 -16.34 0.84 -6.20
C LYS A 99 -15.41 0.85 -4.99
N VAL A 100 -15.10 2.03 -4.45
CA VAL A 100 -14.18 2.19 -3.32
C VAL A 100 -14.71 1.51 -2.06
N LEU A 101 -16.01 1.66 -1.75
CA LEU A 101 -16.61 1.03 -0.58
C LEU A 101 -16.63 -0.49 -0.67
N ILE A 102 -16.86 -1.05 -1.87
CA ILE A 102 -16.86 -2.50 -2.07
C ILE A 102 -15.44 -3.06 -2.05
N GLU A 103 -14.48 -2.42 -2.70
CA GLU A 103 -13.06 -2.80 -2.61
C GLU A 103 -12.58 -2.80 -1.16
N ALA A 104 -12.96 -1.80 -0.36
CA ALA A 104 -12.62 -1.72 1.05
C ALA A 104 -13.26 -2.81 1.92
N GLN A 105 -14.42 -3.35 1.53
CA GLN A 105 -15.11 -4.43 2.25
C GLN A 105 -14.98 -5.80 1.60
N LEU A 106 -14.17 -5.92 0.54
CA LEU A 106 -14.05 -7.15 -0.23
C LEU A 106 -13.53 -8.31 0.63
N GLU A 107 -12.57 -8.06 1.52
CA GLU A 107 -12.04 -9.07 2.44
C GLU A 107 -13.12 -9.58 3.40
N LEU A 108 -13.95 -8.69 3.93
CA LEU A 108 -15.08 -9.04 4.79
C LEU A 108 -16.13 -9.87 4.02
N PHE A 109 -16.45 -9.47 2.79
CA PHE A 109 -17.36 -10.25 1.94
C PHE A 109 -16.80 -11.64 1.64
N GLN A 110 -15.50 -11.75 1.32
CA GLN A 110 -14.85 -13.04 1.08
C GLN A 110 -14.83 -13.93 2.33
N SER A 111 -14.60 -13.38 3.52
CA SER A 111 -14.61 -14.16 4.76
C SER A 111 -16.02 -14.66 5.11
N GLU A 112 -17.03 -13.81 4.95
CA GLU A 112 -18.43 -14.15 5.27
C GLU A 112 -19.05 -15.09 4.21
N PHE A 113 -18.56 -15.07 2.97
CA PHE A 113 -19.05 -15.94 1.89
C PHE A 113 -18.96 -17.43 2.26
N GLY A 114 -17.87 -17.85 2.91
CA GLY A 114 -17.71 -19.23 3.37
C GLY A 114 -18.74 -19.63 4.42
N ALA A 115 -19.00 -18.76 5.40
CA ALA A 115 -20.01 -18.99 6.43
C ALA A 115 -21.44 -19.04 5.85
N LEU A 116 -21.74 -18.22 4.84
CA LEU A 116 -23.03 -18.23 4.16
C LEU A 116 -23.26 -19.49 3.32
N LEU A 117 -22.21 -20.02 2.69
CA LEU A 117 -22.23 -21.31 1.98
C LEU A 117 -22.50 -22.48 2.95
N GLU A 118 -21.80 -22.53 4.08
CA GLU A 118 -22.00 -23.57 5.09
C GLU A 118 -23.39 -23.51 5.73
N ALA A 119 -23.92 -22.29 5.92
CA ALA A 119 -25.26 -22.06 6.45
C ALA A 119 -26.38 -22.21 5.40
N ASN A 120 -26.05 -22.53 4.14
CA ASN A 120 -26.98 -22.69 3.02
C ASN A 120 -27.92 -21.48 2.83
N LYS A 121 -27.39 -20.27 3.04
CA LYS A 121 -28.14 -19.01 2.96
C LYS A 121 -28.11 -18.44 1.55
N ASP A 122 -28.73 -19.16 0.62
CA ASP A 122 -28.69 -18.85 -0.81
C ASP A 122 -29.18 -17.42 -1.15
N ASP A 123 -30.16 -16.92 -0.40
CA ASP A 123 -30.68 -15.55 -0.57
C ASP A 123 -29.65 -14.46 -0.19
N ASP A 124 -28.87 -14.69 0.87
CA ASP A 124 -27.82 -13.78 1.30
C ASP A 124 -26.62 -13.83 0.34
N LEU A 125 -26.31 -15.04 -0.15
CA LEU A 125 -25.28 -15.26 -1.15
C LEU A 125 -25.61 -14.55 -2.47
N ALA A 126 -26.86 -14.65 -2.92
CA ALA A 126 -27.36 -13.96 -4.12
C ALA A 126 -27.32 -12.43 -3.96
N ARG A 127 -27.67 -11.91 -2.77
CA ARG A 127 -27.54 -10.47 -2.46
C ARG A 127 -26.09 -10.02 -2.47
N MET A 128 -25.19 -10.78 -1.85
CA MET A 128 -23.75 -10.46 -1.81
C MET A 128 -23.12 -10.47 -3.21
N TYR A 129 -23.47 -11.47 -4.03
CA TYR A 129 -23.05 -11.54 -5.43
C TYR A 129 -23.56 -10.34 -6.23
N LYS A 130 -24.84 -10.00 -6.10
CA LYS A 130 -25.44 -8.86 -6.79
C LYS A 130 -24.79 -7.53 -6.43
N VAL A 131 -24.52 -7.30 -5.15
CA VAL A 131 -23.82 -6.08 -4.68
C VAL A 131 -22.39 -6.01 -5.23
N SER A 132 -21.71 -7.15 -5.35
CA SER A 132 -20.33 -7.21 -5.86
C SER A 132 -20.26 -7.04 -7.39
N VAL A 133 -21.29 -7.46 -8.12
CA VAL A 133 -21.35 -7.41 -9.59
C VAL A 133 -21.95 -6.09 -10.10
N ASP A 134 -22.98 -5.56 -9.45
CA ASP A 134 -23.62 -4.29 -9.85
C ASP A 134 -22.74 -3.04 -9.58
N ALA A 135 -21.54 -3.23 -9.05
CA ALA A 135 -20.58 -2.18 -8.73
C ALA A 135 -19.23 -2.30 -9.44
N ALA A 136 -19.05 -3.34 -10.28
CA ALA A 136 -17.91 -3.54 -11.16
C ALA A 136 -18.23 -3.06 -12.57
#